data_AF-A0A9W8CKP9-F1
#
_entry.id   AF-A0A9W8CKP9-F1
#
_cell.length_a   1.000
_cell.length_b   1.000
_cell.length_c   1.000
_cell.angle_alpha   90.00
_cell.angle_beta   90.00
_cell.angle_gamma   90.00
#
_symmetry.space_group_name_H-M   'P 1'
#
loop_
_entity.id
_entity.type
_entity.pdbx_description
1 polymer ?
#
loop_
_entity_poly.entity_id
_entity_poly.type
_entity_poly.pdbx_seq_one_letter_code
_entity_poly.pdbx_strand_id
1 'polypeptide(L)'
;MEFIKVGRLSIALVLFKFCRAVGLADCSKNLAFQLTNLFQLGEIQNDYGNCGVDDTGNGFSAGIVNFCTGTGDAWQVIQLYHKATGNDDEFTAYDSILQKYAEQGDGSTAGIENFCELWKQASKTQAFMDVQNQVVDELYFNPSQNYADSLNLTLSISRAQLYDTAISHGASESSNSLGGMIQLTNSRFGRDILGDTTALTIGNYKVDEVEWLREFLNVRAGYSVEGDATNSIYSYTYILEHGEYMWTDEITVLNNKNKETVISCANSYMPSVSESEASSKDGETSLVPKRVVSSRRAKVTSSQSTEDE
;
A
#
# COMPACT_ATOMS: atom_id res chain seq x y z
N MET A 1 9.74 9.23 -75.08
CA MET A 1 10.42 9.57 -73.80
C MET A 1 9.62 10.65 -73.13
N GLU A 2 8.86 10.30 -72.09
CA GLU A 2 8.45 11.24 -71.04
C GLU A 2 8.08 10.41 -69.82
N PHE A 3 8.85 10.60 -68.73
CA PHE A 3 8.68 9.92 -67.46
C PHE A 3 7.62 10.66 -66.65
N ILE A 4 6.53 9.97 -66.29
CA ILE A 4 5.56 10.46 -65.31
C ILE A 4 6.18 10.34 -63.91
N LYS A 5 6.35 11.48 -63.24
CA LYS A 5 6.80 11.56 -61.83
C LYS A 5 5.74 10.96 -60.91
N VAL A 6 6.12 9.92 -60.17
CA VAL A 6 5.36 9.38 -59.03
C VAL A 6 5.55 10.32 -57.85
N GLY A 7 4.48 10.99 -57.41
CA GLY A 7 4.46 11.78 -56.19
C GLY A 7 4.50 10.86 -54.96
N ARG A 8 5.49 11.06 -54.08
CA ARG A 8 5.56 10.40 -52.77
C ARG A 8 4.39 10.87 -51.89
N LEU A 9 3.49 9.94 -51.58
CA LEU A 9 2.49 10.11 -50.53
C LEU A 9 3.19 9.83 -49.19
N SER A 10 3.51 10.89 -48.43
CA SER A 10 4.03 10.73 -47.07
C SER A 10 2.89 10.26 -46.16
N ILE A 11 2.88 8.96 -45.86
CA ILE A 11 2.04 8.39 -44.79
C ILE A 11 2.65 8.87 -43.48
N ALA A 12 2.04 9.87 -42.87
CA ALA A 12 2.31 10.21 -41.47
C ALA A 12 1.83 9.03 -40.62
N LEU A 13 2.79 8.25 -40.11
CA LEU A 13 2.55 7.19 -39.16
C LEU A 13 2.07 7.86 -37.86
N VAL A 14 0.76 7.99 -37.68
CA VAL A 14 0.18 8.37 -36.40
C VAL A 14 0.41 7.19 -35.46
N LEU A 15 1.51 7.25 -34.71
CA LEU A 15 1.74 6.38 -33.57
C LEU A 15 0.63 6.66 -32.56
N PHE A 16 -0.43 5.85 -32.58
CA PHE A 16 -1.30 5.68 -31.43
C PHE A 16 -0.45 5.10 -30.31
N LYS A 17 0.09 5.99 -29.48
CA LYS A 17 0.71 5.63 -28.21
C LYS A 17 -0.42 5.03 -27.37
N PHE A 18 -0.47 3.70 -27.30
CA PHE A 18 -1.25 3.01 -26.28
C PHE A 18 -0.78 3.56 -24.94
N CYS A 19 -1.61 4.38 -24.29
CA CYS A 19 -1.44 4.69 -22.89
C CYS A 19 -1.83 3.41 -22.15
N ARG A 20 -0.85 2.50 -21.94
CA ARG A 20 -0.95 1.62 -20.78
C ARG A 20 -1.02 2.54 -19.58
N ALA A 21 -1.98 2.33 -18.68
CA ALA A 21 -1.93 2.95 -17.37
C ALA A 21 -0.57 2.60 -16.78
N VAL A 22 0.33 3.58 -16.72
CA VAL A 22 1.69 3.36 -16.25
C VAL A 22 1.53 3.25 -14.74
N GLY A 23 1.78 2.08 -14.17
CA GLY A 23 2.09 1.93 -12.74
C GLY A 23 3.14 2.97 -12.35
N LEU A 24 3.31 3.27 -11.05
CA LEU A 24 4.43 4.13 -10.66
C LEU A 24 5.71 3.64 -11.34
N ALA A 25 6.45 4.54 -12.01
CA ALA A 25 7.77 4.21 -12.52
C ALA A 25 8.61 3.64 -11.37
N ASP A 26 9.58 2.76 -11.65
CA ASP A 26 10.32 2.00 -10.62
C ASP A 26 10.85 2.91 -9.48
N CYS A 27 11.36 4.09 -9.84
CA CYS A 27 11.79 5.09 -8.88
C CYS A 27 10.62 5.63 -8.02
N SER A 28 9.51 6.07 -8.62
CA SER A 28 8.35 6.55 -7.86
C SER A 28 7.76 5.45 -6.96
N LYS A 29 7.73 4.18 -7.40
CA LYS A 29 7.33 3.02 -6.57
C LYS A 29 8.26 2.91 -5.37
N ASN A 30 9.56 3.03 -5.59
CA ASN A 30 10.54 2.96 -4.53
C ASN A 30 10.39 4.11 -3.51
N LEU A 31 10.15 5.34 -3.97
CA LEU A 31 9.89 6.48 -3.09
C LEU A 31 8.61 6.28 -2.26
N ALA A 32 7.55 5.71 -2.85
CA ALA A 32 6.34 5.37 -2.12
C ALA A 32 6.62 4.35 -1.00
N PHE A 33 7.43 3.32 -1.28
CA PHE A 33 7.82 2.32 -0.28
C PHE A 33 8.67 2.93 0.84
N GLN A 34 9.69 3.71 0.47
CA GLN A 34 10.54 4.42 1.43
C GLN A 34 9.74 5.35 2.34
N LEU A 35 8.78 6.09 1.77
CA LEU A 35 7.92 6.99 2.52
C LEU A 35 7.00 6.22 3.48
N THR A 36 6.39 5.13 3.04
CA THR A 36 5.59 4.27 3.92
C THR A 36 6.46 3.66 5.03
N ASN A 37 7.65 3.15 4.73
CA ASN A 37 8.57 2.60 5.74
C ASN A 37 8.96 3.64 6.79
N LEU A 38 9.17 4.89 6.39
CA LEU A 38 9.48 5.96 7.33
C LEU A 38 8.42 6.08 8.43
N PHE A 39 7.15 5.81 8.12
CA PHE A 39 6.06 5.83 9.08
C PHE A 39 5.79 4.47 9.73
N GLN A 40 5.93 3.36 9.01
CA GLN A 40 5.62 2.01 9.53
C GLN A 40 6.76 1.42 10.37
N LEU A 41 8.01 1.75 10.02
CA LEU A 41 9.23 1.18 10.61
C LEU A 41 10.11 2.25 11.29
N GLY A 42 9.83 3.54 11.06
CA GLY A 42 10.67 4.64 11.54
C GLY A 42 11.98 4.82 10.76
N GLU A 43 12.16 4.06 9.68
CA GLU A 43 13.37 4.01 8.85
C GLU A 43 12.97 4.04 7.37
N ILE A 44 13.85 4.56 6.52
CA ILE A 44 13.59 4.64 5.07
C ILE A 44 13.80 3.26 4.39
N GLN A 45 14.69 2.45 4.95
CA GLN A 45 15.08 1.15 4.38
C GLN A 45 14.13 0.04 4.80
N ASN A 46 14.01 -0.97 3.93
CA ASN A 46 13.32 -2.21 4.27
C ASN A 46 14.08 -2.94 5.37
N ASP A 47 13.37 -3.41 6.40
CA ASP A 47 13.89 -4.38 7.36
C ASP A 47 13.16 -5.72 7.20
N TYR A 48 13.69 -6.57 6.31
CA TYR A 48 13.13 -7.91 6.08
C TYR A 48 13.13 -8.78 7.33
N GLY A 49 14.09 -8.55 8.25
CA GLY A 49 14.29 -9.34 9.45
C GLY A 49 13.63 -8.79 10.71
N ASN A 50 12.97 -7.63 10.62
CA ASN A 50 12.21 -7.06 11.74
C ASN A 50 11.19 -8.09 12.24
N CYS A 51 11.11 -8.27 13.54
CA CYS A 51 10.06 -9.09 14.15
C CYS A 51 9.91 -8.77 15.63
N GLY A 52 8.66 -8.67 16.08
CA GLY A 52 8.30 -8.47 17.48
C GLY A 52 6.89 -8.96 17.76
N VAL A 53 6.49 -8.91 19.03
CA VAL A 53 5.08 -9.09 19.39
C VAL A 53 4.35 -7.78 19.13
N ASP A 54 3.21 -7.85 18.44
CA ASP A 54 2.33 -6.73 18.19
C ASP A 54 1.58 -6.31 19.47
N ASP A 55 1.72 -5.05 19.85
CA ASP A 55 1.09 -4.49 21.05
C ASP A 55 -0.43 -4.29 20.90
N THR A 56 -0.97 -4.41 19.68
CA THR A 56 -2.41 -4.28 19.41
C THR A 56 -3.17 -5.60 19.44
N GLY A 57 -2.46 -6.71 19.69
CA GLY A 57 -3.04 -8.03 19.87
C GLY A 57 -3.17 -8.87 18.60
N ASN A 58 -2.37 -8.59 17.56
CA ASN A 58 -2.35 -9.36 16.31
C ASN A 58 -1.25 -10.45 16.29
N GLY A 59 -0.66 -10.80 17.43
CA GLY A 59 0.36 -11.85 17.52
C GLY A 59 1.76 -11.34 17.21
N PHE A 60 2.54 -12.08 16.43
CA PHE A 60 3.83 -11.56 15.95
C PHE A 60 3.61 -10.64 14.77
N SER A 61 4.37 -9.55 14.72
CA SER A 61 4.49 -8.59 13.61
C SER A 61 5.91 -8.66 13.05
N ALA A 62 6.07 -8.82 11.73
CA ALA A 62 7.37 -9.07 11.11
C ALA A 62 7.54 -8.54 9.68
N GLY A 63 8.79 -8.33 9.28
CA GLY A 63 9.19 -7.99 7.92
C GLY A 63 8.89 -6.55 7.49
N ILE A 64 9.00 -6.34 6.17
CA ILE A 64 9.07 -5.02 5.54
C ILE A 64 7.82 -4.15 5.68
N VAL A 65 6.69 -4.72 6.06
CA VAL A 65 5.42 -3.98 6.29
C VAL A 65 4.70 -4.43 7.56
N ASN A 66 5.43 -5.00 8.54
CA ASN A 66 4.85 -5.46 9.81
C ASN A 66 3.72 -6.51 9.63
N PHE A 67 3.95 -7.52 8.79
CA PHE A 67 3.01 -8.63 8.57
C PHE A 67 2.65 -9.30 9.89
N CYS A 68 1.37 -9.52 10.16
CA CYS A 68 0.93 -10.06 11.45
C CYS A 68 0.39 -11.50 11.36
N THR A 69 0.72 -12.33 12.35
CA THR A 69 0.26 -13.74 12.38
C THR A 69 -1.25 -13.83 12.56
N GLY A 70 -1.83 -12.97 13.39
CA GLY A 70 -3.27 -12.94 13.67
C GLY A 70 -4.11 -12.36 12.53
N THR A 71 -3.54 -11.55 11.64
CA THR A 71 -4.23 -11.06 10.42
C THR A 71 -4.00 -11.95 9.21
N GLY A 72 -3.05 -12.89 9.29
CA GLY A 72 -2.82 -13.94 8.31
C GLY A 72 -1.93 -13.55 7.12
N ASP A 73 -1.52 -12.29 7.01
CA ASP A 73 -0.56 -11.82 6.02
C ASP A 73 0.85 -12.40 6.27
N ALA A 74 1.28 -12.58 7.53
CA ALA A 74 2.52 -13.30 7.82
C ALA A 74 2.47 -14.79 7.39
N TRP A 75 1.30 -15.42 7.53
CA TRP A 75 1.10 -16.79 7.06
C TRP A 75 1.16 -16.89 5.54
N GLN A 76 0.66 -15.89 4.80
CA GLN A 76 0.78 -15.83 3.34
C GLN A 76 2.23 -15.71 2.87
N VAL A 77 3.07 -14.93 3.57
CA VAL A 77 4.53 -14.90 3.30
C VAL A 77 5.12 -16.29 3.44
N ILE A 78 4.77 -17.00 4.51
CA ILE A 78 5.28 -18.35 4.80
C ILE A 78 4.77 -19.37 3.76
N GLN A 79 3.52 -19.26 3.28
CA GLN A 79 3.02 -20.12 2.19
C GLN A 79 3.83 -19.95 0.90
N LEU A 80 4.13 -18.71 0.52
CA LEU A 80 4.97 -18.46 -0.65
C LEU A 80 6.41 -18.93 -0.42
N TYR A 81 6.91 -18.84 0.80
CA TYR A 81 8.23 -19.35 1.16
C TYR A 81 8.30 -20.88 1.04
N HIS A 82 7.32 -21.60 1.61
CA HIS A 82 7.18 -23.05 1.44
C HIS A 82 7.20 -23.45 -0.04
N LYS A 83 6.48 -22.71 -0.88
CA LYS A 83 6.48 -22.94 -2.34
C LYS A 83 7.86 -22.71 -2.96
N ALA A 84 8.57 -21.67 -2.55
CA ALA A 84 9.90 -21.32 -3.06
C ALA A 84 10.99 -22.32 -2.63
N THR A 85 10.86 -22.94 -1.45
CA THR A 85 11.82 -23.90 -0.89
C THR A 85 11.45 -25.36 -1.16
N GLY A 86 10.24 -25.64 -1.64
CA GLY A 86 9.73 -27.01 -1.76
C GLY A 86 9.32 -27.63 -0.42
N ASN A 87 8.91 -26.79 0.54
CA ASN A 87 8.56 -27.12 1.93
C ASN A 87 9.75 -27.55 2.81
N ASP A 88 10.98 -27.29 2.34
CA ASP A 88 12.21 -27.52 3.10
C ASP A 88 12.69 -26.22 3.76
N ASP A 89 11.92 -25.76 4.76
CA ASP A 89 12.23 -24.56 5.51
C ASP A 89 11.82 -24.65 6.99
N GLU A 90 12.28 -23.69 7.76
CA GLU A 90 12.14 -23.65 9.21
C GLU A 90 10.70 -23.45 9.71
N PHE A 91 9.78 -22.98 8.86
CA PHE A 91 8.41 -22.69 9.26
C PHE A 91 7.44 -23.85 9.08
N THR A 92 7.86 -24.96 8.45
CA THR A 92 6.96 -26.11 8.16
C THR A 92 6.27 -26.66 9.41
N ALA A 93 6.92 -26.59 10.58
CA ALA A 93 6.31 -27.01 11.85
C ALA A 93 5.22 -26.05 12.38
N TYR A 94 5.19 -24.81 11.89
CA TYR A 94 4.26 -23.76 12.31
C TYR A 94 3.06 -23.59 11.38
N ASP A 95 3.05 -24.23 10.20
CA ASP A 95 2.03 -24.00 9.19
C ASP A 95 0.59 -24.19 9.71
N SER A 96 0.29 -25.33 10.33
CA SER A 96 -1.07 -25.61 10.84
C SER A 96 -1.53 -24.66 11.94
N ILE A 97 -0.61 -24.15 12.77
CA ILE A 97 -0.96 -23.22 13.86
C ILE A 97 -1.11 -21.79 13.34
N LEU A 98 -0.27 -21.38 12.38
CA LEU A 98 -0.38 -20.09 11.70
C LEU A 98 -1.67 -20.01 10.86
N GLN A 99 -2.03 -21.08 10.14
CA GLN A 99 -3.32 -21.17 9.46
C GLN A 99 -4.48 -20.94 10.43
N LYS A 100 -4.47 -21.65 11.56
CA LYS A 100 -5.52 -21.52 12.59
C LYS A 100 -5.62 -20.09 13.10
N TYR A 101 -4.49 -19.44 13.38
CA TYR A 101 -4.47 -18.05 13.84
C TYR A 101 -5.04 -17.09 12.80
N ALA A 102 -4.63 -17.23 11.55
CA ALA A 102 -5.13 -16.44 10.43
C ALA A 102 -6.66 -16.57 10.26
N GLU A 103 -7.18 -17.80 10.29
CA GLU A 103 -8.62 -18.08 10.13
C GLU A 103 -9.47 -17.54 11.30
N GLN A 104 -8.91 -17.51 12.50
CA GLN A 104 -9.61 -17.11 13.72
C GLN A 104 -9.43 -15.63 14.07
N GLY A 105 -8.50 -14.93 13.43
CA GLY A 105 -8.10 -13.59 13.87
C GLY A 105 -7.41 -13.64 15.24
N ASP A 106 -6.67 -14.70 15.55
CA ASP A 106 -6.10 -14.96 16.87
C ASP A 106 -4.64 -14.46 16.94
N GLY A 107 -4.39 -13.49 17.81
CA GLY A 107 -3.06 -12.95 18.08
C GLY A 107 -2.25 -13.72 19.13
N SER A 108 -2.53 -15.00 19.35
CA SER A 108 -1.74 -15.84 20.23
C SER A 108 -0.33 -16.09 19.68
N THR A 109 0.65 -16.23 20.58
CA THR A 109 2.05 -16.58 20.26
C THR A 109 2.42 -17.99 20.75
N ALA A 110 1.47 -18.71 21.33
CA ALA A 110 1.71 -20.02 21.95
C ALA A 110 1.97 -21.10 20.89
N GLY A 111 3.01 -21.91 21.06
CA GLY A 111 3.39 -22.95 20.09
C GLY A 111 4.16 -22.44 18.88
N ILE A 112 4.45 -21.15 18.80
CA ILE A 112 5.31 -20.52 17.80
C ILE A 112 6.36 -19.58 18.45
N GLU A 113 6.84 -19.92 19.64
CA GLU A 113 7.67 -19.02 20.47
C GLU A 113 8.97 -18.57 19.79
N ASN A 114 9.51 -19.37 18.87
CA ASN A 114 10.75 -19.03 18.12
C ASN A 114 10.48 -18.30 16.80
N PHE A 115 9.23 -17.89 16.51
CA PHE A 115 8.83 -17.29 15.24
C PHE A 115 9.77 -16.16 14.79
N CYS A 116 10.11 -15.22 15.66
CA CYS A 116 11.00 -14.12 15.30
C CYS A 116 12.45 -14.53 15.05
N GLU A 117 12.95 -15.56 15.73
CA GLU A 117 14.28 -16.10 15.47
C GLU A 117 14.33 -16.72 14.06
N LEU A 118 13.31 -17.52 13.74
CA LEU A 118 13.15 -18.14 12.43
C LEU A 118 12.97 -17.10 11.32
N TRP A 119 12.13 -16.08 11.53
CA TRP A 119 11.93 -14.99 10.57
C TRP A 119 13.24 -14.26 10.27
N LYS A 120 14.00 -13.91 11.31
CA LYS A 120 15.29 -13.25 11.16
C LYS A 120 16.32 -14.16 10.49
N GLN A 121 16.26 -15.46 10.68
CA GLN A 121 17.10 -16.43 9.99
C GLN A 121 16.76 -16.50 8.50
N ALA A 122 15.49 -16.72 8.16
CA ALA A 122 14.99 -16.81 6.79
C ALA A 122 15.32 -15.54 5.99
N SER A 123 15.22 -14.37 6.63
CA SER A 123 15.49 -13.04 6.05
C SER A 123 16.93 -12.81 5.59
N LYS A 124 17.84 -13.74 5.87
CA LYS A 124 19.20 -13.74 5.31
C LYS A 124 19.26 -14.31 3.89
N THR A 125 18.17 -14.92 3.42
CA THR A 125 18.09 -15.55 2.09
C THR A 125 17.38 -14.63 1.10
N GLN A 126 17.81 -14.66 -0.16
CA GLN A 126 17.14 -13.90 -1.22
C GLN A 126 15.70 -14.40 -1.43
N ALA A 127 15.47 -15.71 -1.33
CA ALA A 127 14.14 -16.30 -1.49
C ALA A 127 13.13 -15.73 -0.48
N PHE A 128 13.51 -15.59 0.81
CA PHE A 128 12.60 -15.02 1.80
C PHE A 128 12.33 -13.53 1.60
N MET A 129 13.34 -12.77 1.16
CA MET A 129 13.17 -11.35 0.79
C MET A 129 12.24 -11.19 -0.41
N ASP A 130 12.38 -12.04 -1.43
CA ASP A 130 11.56 -12.00 -2.64
C ASP A 130 10.09 -12.30 -2.34
N VAL A 131 9.79 -13.30 -1.51
CA VAL A 131 8.39 -13.60 -1.14
C VAL A 131 7.76 -12.53 -0.27
N GLN A 132 8.52 -11.84 0.59
CA GLN A 132 8.00 -10.67 1.30
C GLN A 132 7.59 -9.56 0.32
N ASN A 133 8.44 -9.25 -0.66
CA ASN A 133 8.12 -8.28 -1.71
C ASN A 133 6.89 -8.71 -2.52
N GLN A 134 6.79 -10.00 -2.85
CA GLN A 134 5.64 -10.55 -3.57
C GLN A 134 4.34 -10.37 -2.78
N VAL A 135 4.32 -10.66 -1.47
CA VAL A 135 3.12 -10.45 -0.65
C VAL A 135 2.75 -8.97 -0.56
N VAL A 136 3.74 -8.07 -0.44
CA VAL A 136 3.47 -6.62 -0.48
C VAL A 136 2.76 -6.24 -1.79
N ASP A 137 3.27 -6.76 -2.90
CA ASP A 137 2.70 -6.48 -4.22
C ASP A 137 1.30 -7.06 -4.38
N GLU A 138 1.06 -8.30 -3.96
CA GLU A 138 -0.21 -8.99 -4.10
C GLU A 138 -1.31 -8.42 -3.20
N LEU A 139 -1.00 -8.09 -1.95
CA LEU A 139 -2.01 -7.68 -0.96
C LEU A 139 -2.25 -6.18 -0.91
N TYR A 140 -1.26 -5.36 -1.25
CA TYR A 140 -1.33 -3.91 -1.00
C TYR A 140 -1.04 -3.09 -2.25
N PHE A 141 0.12 -3.28 -2.89
CA PHE A 141 0.52 -2.42 -4.00
C PHE A 141 -0.40 -2.62 -5.20
N ASN A 142 -0.51 -3.81 -5.76
CA ASN A 142 -1.33 -4.03 -6.96
C ASN A 142 -2.81 -3.68 -6.74
N PRO A 143 -3.46 -4.06 -5.64
CA PRO A 143 -4.81 -3.59 -5.34
C PRO A 143 -4.93 -2.07 -5.28
N SER A 144 -3.99 -1.36 -4.63
CA SER A 144 -4.00 0.10 -4.56
C SER A 144 -3.84 0.76 -5.94
N GLN A 145 -3.00 0.18 -6.79
CA GLN A 145 -2.78 0.68 -8.15
C GLN A 145 -3.97 0.39 -9.07
N ASN A 146 -4.69 -0.71 -8.87
CA ASN A 146 -5.93 -0.97 -9.58
C ASN A 146 -7.00 0.09 -9.26
N TYR A 147 -7.11 0.54 -8.01
CA TYR A 147 -7.99 1.68 -7.69
C TYR A 147 -7.51 2.96 -8.37
N ALA A 148 -6.21 3.26 -8.33
CA ALA A 148 -5.66 4.43 -9.00
C ALA A 148 -5.98 4.43 -10.50
N ASP A 149 -5.79 3.30 -11.16
CA ASP A 149 -6.08 3.16 -12.60
C ASP A 149 -7.58 3.31 -12.88
N SER A 150 -8.46 2.76 -12.03
CA SER A 150 -9.91 2.90 -12.18
C SER A 150 -10.38 4.36 -12.08
N LEU A 151 -9.67 5.18 -11.31
CA LEU A 151 -9.93 6.61 -11.15
C LEU A 151 -9.19 7.46 -12.20
N ASN A 152 -8.30 6.87 -12.99
CA ASN A 152 -7.35 7.55 -13.88
C ASN A 152 -6.39 8.50 -13.15
N LEU A 153 -5.92 8.11 -11.95
CA LEU A 153 -4.89 8.87 -11.23
C LEU A 153 -3.55 8.79 -11.95
N THR A 154 -2.93 9.94 -12.15
CA THR A 154 -1.69 10.09 -12.91
C THR A 154 -0.52 10.57 -12.06
N LEU A 155 -0.79 11.21 -10.93
CA LEU A 155 0.23 11.79 -10.07
C LEU A 155 0.87 10.72 -9.17
N SER A 156 2.19 10.76 -9.03
CA SER A 156 2.93 9.84 -8.16
C SER A 156 2.44 9.91 -6.72
N ILE A 157 2.19 11.13 -6.21
CA ILE A 157 1.69 11.36 -4.85
C ILE A 157 0.34 10.69 -4.58
N SER A 158 -0.61 10.76 -5.52
CA SER A 158 -1.93 10.16 -5.35
C SER A 158 -1.83 8.64 -5.26
N ARG A 159 -1.05 8.04 -6.17
CA ARG A 159 -0.88 6.59 -6.24
C ARG A 159 -0.10 6.03 -5.04
N ALA A 160 0.90 6.76 -4.56
CA ALA A 160 1.64 6.43 -3.35
C ALA A 160 0.75 6.51 -2.11
N GLN A 161 -0.12 7.53 -2.02
CA GLN A 161 -1.04 7.67 -0.90
C GLN A 161 -2.10 6.56 -0.85
N LEU A 162 -2.55 6.04 -2.00
CA LEU A 162 -3.42 4.86 -2.01
C LEU A 162 -2.68 3.61 -1.51
N TYR A 163 -1.40 3.44 -1.87
CA TYR A 163 -0.56 2.36 -1.34
C TYR A 163 -0.37 2.48 0.18
N ASP A 164 0.01 3.65 0.68
CA ASP A 164 0.21 3.89 2.12
C ASP A 164 -1.08 3.65 2.93
N THR A 165 -2.23 4.00 2.34
CA THR A 165 -3.54 3.70 2.91
C THR A 165 -3.85 2.21 2.88
N ALA A 166 -3.52 1.49 1.80
CA ALA A 166 -3.69 0.04 1.73
C ALA A 166 -2.87 -0.66 2.82
N ILE A 167 -1.64 -0.24 3.07
CA ILE A 167 -0.79 -0.77 4.15
C ILE A 167 -1.44 -0.54 5.52
N SER A 168 -1.90 0.68 5.79
CA SER A 168 -2.45 1.03 7.12
C SER A 168 -3.85 0.46 7.38
N HIS A 169 -4.69 0.37 6.34
CA HIS A 169 -6.13 0.13 6.47
C HIS A 169 -6.64 -1.11 5.69
N GLY A 170 -5.78 -1.78 4.94
CA GLY A 170 -6.15 -2.82 3.99
C GLY A 170 -6.76 -2.26 2.69
N ALA A 171 -6.71 -3.06 1.63
CA ALA A 171 -7.17 -2.65 0.28
C ALA A 171 -8.65 -2.97 -0.04
N SER A 172 -9.43 -3.46 0.92
CA SER A 172 -10.82 -3.89 0.66
C SER A 172 -11.80 -2.72 0.49
N GLU A 173 -13.04 -3.03 0.09
CA GLU A 173 -14.17 -2.08 -0.02
C GLU A 173 -14.87 -1.81 1.31
N SER A 174 -14.36 -2.34 2.43
CA SER A 174 -14.91 -2.04 3.75
C SER A 174 -14.79 -0.54 4.05
N SER A 175 -15.74 0.03 4.80
CA SER A 175 -15.84 1.49 5.01
C SER A 175 -14.59 2.13 5.65
N ASN A 176 -13.77 1.35 6.35
CA ASN A 176 -12.52 1.79 6.96
C ASN A 176 -11.27 1.22 6.27
N SER A 177 -11.41 0.72 5.04
CA SER A 177 -10.34 0.28 4.14
C SER A 177 -10.26 1.21 2.92
N LEU A 178 -9.21 1.07 2.12
CA LEU A 178 -8.93 1.93 0.96
C LEU A 178 -10.16 2.15 0.04
N GLY A 179 -10.83 1.09 -0.39
CA GLY A 179 -11.96 1.19 -1.30
C GLY A 179 -13.13 1.97 -0.69
N GLY A 180 -13.46 1.71 0.57
CA GLY A 180 -14.50 2.45 1.29
C GLY A 180 -14.15 3.94 1.47
N MET A 181 -12.88 4.26 1.72
CA MET A 181 -12.43 5.65 1.81
C MET A 181 -12.52 6.35 0.45
N ILE A 182 -12.14 5.69 -0.65
CA ILE A 182 -12.32 6.21 -2.02
C ILE A 182 -13.79 6.50 -2.32
N GLN A 183 -14.69 5.57 -1.97
CA GLN A 183 -16.14 5.76 -2.17
C GLN A 183 -16.65 6.99 -1.38
N LEU A 184 -16.23 7.13 -0.12
CA LEU A 184 -16.59 8.28 0.70
C LEU A 184 -16.05 9.60 0.12
N THR A 185 -14.78 9.64 -0.30
CA THR A 185 -14.18 10.80 -0.98
C THR A 185 -14.98 11.19 -2.22
N ASN A 186 -15.28 10.22 -3.09
CA ASN A 186 -16.04 10.47 -4.32
C ASN A 186 -17.43 11.04 -4.02
N SER A 187 -18.09 10.59 -2.95
CA SER A 187 -19.42 11.07 -2.56
C SER A 187 -19.44 12.53 -2.09
N ARG A 188 -18.29 13.12 -1.73
CA ARG A 188 -18.18 14.52 -1.28
C ARG A 188 -18.11 15.54 -2.43
N PHE A 189 -17.94 15.08 -3.67
CA PHE A 189 -17.95 15.95 -4.85
C PHE A 189 -19.36 16.08 -5.43
N GLY A 190 -19.88 17.32 -5.45
CA GLY A 190 -21.22 17.68 -5.94
C GLY A 190 -21.23 18.71 -7.07
N ARG A 191 -20.06 19.04 -7.62
CA ARG A 191 -19.86 20.02 -8.70
C ARG A 191 -18.52 19.80 -9.39
N ASP A 192 -18.36 20.38 -10.57
CA ASP A 192 -17.05 20.47 -11.22
C ASP A 192 -16.10 21.31 -10.36
N ILE A 193 -14.87 20.81 -10.20
CA ILE A 193 -13.75 21.49 -9.57
C ILE A 193 -12.57 21.31 -10.51
N LEU A 194 -12.26 22.34 -11.29
CA LEU A 194 -11.20 22.29 -12.28
C LEU A 194 -9.94 22.96 -11.72
N GLY A 195 -8.80 22.41 -12.09
CA GLY A 195 -7.48 22.89 -11.70
C GLY A 195 -6.47 22.63 -12.81
N ASP A 196 -5.19 22.69 -12.48
CA ASP A 196 -4.09 22.59 -13.43
C ASP A 196 -3.63 21.15 -13.67
N THR A 197 -4.18 20.17 -12.96
CA THR A 197 -3.81 18.76 -13.06
C THR A 197 -4.88 17.93 -13.79
N THR A 198 -4.72 16.62 -13.80
CA THR A 198 -5.65 15.70 -14.48
C THR A 198 -7.07 15.87 -13.94
N ALA A 199 -8.02 16.11 -14.84
CA ALA A 199 -9.43 16.18 -14.50
C ALA A 199 -10.04 14.76 -14.45
N LEU A 200 -10.18 14.23 -13.24
CA LEU A 200 -10.84 12.96 -12.95
C LEU A 200 -12.34 13.03 -13.27
N THR A 201 -12.93 11.87 -13.56
CA THR A 201 -14.39 11.77 -13.74
C THR A 201 -15.01 11.15 -12.50
N ILE A 202 -15.63 11.97 -11.66
CA ILE A 202 -16.25 11.54 -10.40
C ILE A 202 -17.76 11.71 -10.52
N GLY A 203 -18.48 10.61 -10.77
CA GLY A 203 -19.90 10.66 -11.10
C GLY A 203 -20.16 11.51 -12.35
N ASN A 204 -20.91 12.60 -12.22
CA ASN A 204 -21.18 13.55 -13.30
C ASN A 204 -20.20 14.74 -13.34
N TYR A 205 -19.22 14.76 -12.45
CA TYR A 205 -18.35 15.92 -12.24
C TYR A 205 -16.94 15.69 -12.73
N LYS A 206 -16.31 16.77 -13.18
CA LYS A 206 -14.87 16.84 -13.44
C LYS A 206 -14.16 17.43 -12.23
N VAL A 207 -13.25 16.65 -11.64
CA VAL A 207 -12.55 17.01 -10.41
C VAL A 207 -11.05 16.94 -10.66
N ASP A 208 -10.33 18.02 -10.39
CA ASP A 208 -8.87 18.07 -10.40
C ASP A 208 -8.27 17.03 -9.45
N GLU A 209 -7.24 16.31 -9.90
CA GLU A 209 -6.63 15.21 -9.15
C GLU A 209 -6.05 15.66 -7.79
N VAL A 210 -5.48 16.87 -7.70
CA VAL A 210 -4.95 17.41 -6.44
C VAL A 210 -6.09 17.75 -5.48
N GLU A 211 -7.20 18.30 -5.99
CA GLU A 211 -8.40 18.53 -5.18
C GLU A 211 -9.03 17.22 -4.68
N TRP A 212 -9.04 16.19 -5.52
CA TRP A 212 -9.47 14.86 -5.12
C TRP A 212 -8.57 14.27 -4.03
N LEU A 213 -7.25 14.36 -4.18
CA LEU A 213 -6.29 13.86 -3.21
C LEU A 213 -6.38 14.60 -1.88
N ARG A 214 -6.57 15.92 -1.90
CA ARG A 214 -6.78 16.71 -0.68
C ARG A 214 -8.01 16.23 0.08
N GLU A 215 -9.11 15.97 -0.61
CA GLU A 215 -10.31 15.44 0.02
C GLU A 215 -10.13 14.00 0.49
N PHE A 216 -9.36 13.18 -0.23
CA PHE A 216 -8.99 11.83 0.20
C PHE A 216 -8.17 11.85 1.51
N LEU A 217 -7.20 12.76 1.64
CA LEU A 217 -6.43 12.96 2.87
C LEU A 217 -7.35 13.38 4.04
N ASN A 218 -8.31 14.27 3.79
CA ASN A 218 -9.32 14.66 4.79
C ASN A 218 -10.19 13.48 5.23
N VAL A 219 -10.62 12.63 4.28
CA VAL A 219 -11.37 11.40 4.59
C VAL A 219 -10.52 10.45 5.42
N ARG A 220 -9.29 10.16 5.00
CA ARG A 220 -8.38 9.25 5.70
C ARG A 220 -8.11 9.71 7.13
N ALA A 221 -7.90 11.01 7.35
CA ALA A 221 -7.69 11.59 8.68
C ALA A 221 -8.84 11.28 9.66
N GLY A 222 -10.08 11.13 9.16
CA GLY A 222 -11.23 10.74 9.97
C GLY A 222 -11.22 9.28 10.47
N TYR A 223 -10.35 8.42 9.92
CA TYR A 223 -10.19 7.02 10.31
C TYR A 223 -8.87 6.74 11.03
N SER A 224 -7.98 7.74 11.12
CA SER A 224 -6.73 7.64 11.86
C SER A 224 -6.99 7.81 13.35
N VAL A 225 -6.51 6.85 14.15
CA VAL A 225 -6.28 7.05 15.59
C VAL A 225 -4.95 7.78 15.76
N GLU A 226 -4.83 8.68 16.74
CA GLU A 226 -3.63 9.49 16.99
C GLU A 226 -2.35 8.64 16.96
N GLY A 227 -1.31 9.07 16.21
CA GLY A 227 -0.03 8.35 16.07
C GLY A 227 0.61 8.48 14.68
N ASP A 228 1.40 7.48 14.27
CA ASP A 228 2.19 7.49 13.03
C ASP A 228 1.34 7.59 11.75
N ALA A 229 0.12 7.06 11.75
CA ALA A 229 -0.82 7.24 10.65
C ALA A 229 -1.21 8.72 10.43
N THR A 230 -1.27 9.52 11.49
CA THR A 230 -1.50 10.96 11.40
C THR A 230 -0.29 11.69 10.83
N ASN A 231 0.93 11.28 11.22
CA ASN A 231 2.18 11.87 10.69
C ASN A 231 2.35 11.60 9.19
N SER A 232 1.97 10.41 8.72
CA SER A 232 1.92 10.09 7.28
C SER A 232 1.05 11.10 6.52
N ILE A 233 -0.17 11.35 6.99
CA ILE A 233 -1.12 12.30 6.36
C ILE A 233 -0.53 13.72 6.32
N TYR A 234 0.13 14.18 7.39
CA TYR A 234 0.80 15.48 7.40
C TYR A 234 1.92 15.56 6.37
N SER A 235 2.68 14.48 6.20
CA SER A 235 3.73 14.42 5.19
C SER A 235 3.19 14.50 3.78
N TYR A 236 2.14 13.72 3.45
CA TYR A 236 1.46 13.81 2.15
C TYR A 236 0.82 15.19 1.92
N THR A 237 0.27 15.82 2.96
CA THR A 237 -0.27 17.18 2.88
C THR A 237 0.83 18.19 2.59
N TYR A 238 1.98 18.08 3.27
CA TYR A 238 3.15 18.92 3.03
C TYR A 238 3.66 18.80 1.58
N ILE A 239 3.82 17.58 1.06
CA ILE A 239 4.25 17.33 -0.33
C ILE A 239 3.25 17.97 -1.32
N LEU A 240 1.95 17.84 -1.05
CA LEU A 240 0.88 18.41 -1.86
C LEU A 240 0.92 19.95 -1.88
N GLU A 241 1.16 20.59 -0.73
CA GLU A 241 1.28 22.05 -0.59
C GLU A 241 2.53 22.62 -1.27
N HIS A 242 3.59 21.82 -1.41
CA HIS A 242 4.83 22.21 -2.11
C HIS A 242 4.81 21.92 -3.61
N GLY A 243 3.74 21.33 -4.13
CA GLY A 243 3.60 21.07 -5.57
C GLY A 243 4.40 19.87 -6.10
N GLU A 244 4.91 19.01 -5.20
CA GLU A 244 5.72 17.84 -5.56
C GLU A 244 4.83 16.63 -5.95
N TYR A 245 4.09 16.74 -7.06
CA TYR A 245 3.09 15.74 -7.45
C TYR A 245 3.65 14.54 -8.23
N MET A 246 4.69 14.78 -9.03
CA MET A 246 5.34 13.78 -9.90
C MET A 246 6.75 13.52 -9.38
N TRP A 247 7.06 12.26 -9.08
CA TRP A 247 8.31 11.91 -8.42
C TRP A 247 9.25 11.19 -9.38
N THR A 248 10.39 11.81 -9.70
CA THR A 248 11.35 11.25 -10.67
C THR A 248 12.68 10.84 -10.06
N ASP A 249 13.09 11.45 -8.94
CA ASP A 249 14.42 11.26 -8.37
C ASP A 249 14.39 11.27 -6.84
N GLU A 250 13.88 12.35 -6.25
CA GLU A 250 13.77 12.55 -4.81
C GLU A 250 12.52 13.37 -4.46
N ILE A 251 12.12 13.29 -3.19
CA ILE A 251 11.02 14.06 -2.60
C ILE A 251 11.41 14.61 -1.24
N THR A 252 10.89 15.79 -0.90
CA THR A 252 11.03 16.35 0.46
C THR A 252 9.78 16.06 1.27
N VAL A 253 9.96 15.45 2.44
CA VAL A 253 8.85 14.95 3.28
C VAL A 253 9.03 15.39 4.72
N LEU A 254 7.95 15.41 5.50
CA LEU A 254 8.04 15.51 6.96
C LEU A 254 8.16 14.12 7.56
N ASN A 255 9.15 13.88 8.42
CA ASN A 255 9.28 12.61 9.15
C ASN A 255 8.42 12.57 10.43
N ASN A 256 8.49 11.48 11.20
CA ASN A 256 7.77 11.30 12.48
C ASN A 256 8.06 12.36 13.57
N LYS A 257 9.07 13.22 13.37
CA LYS A 257 9.42 14.34 14.25
C LYS A 257 9.03 15.70 13.65
N ASN A 258 8.21 15.71 12.60
CA ASN A 258 7.84 16.90 11.82
C ASN A 258 9.04 17.68 11.29
N LYS A 259 10.12 16.96 10.94
CA LYS A 259 11.32 17.54 10.34
C LYS A 259 11.43 17.16 8.88
N GLU A 260 11.73 18.14 8.03
CA GLU A 260 12.05 17.94 6.62
C GLU A 260 13.18 16.90 6.46
N THR A 261 12.93 15.94 5.60
CA THR A 261 13.83 14.83 5.25
C THR A 261 13.70 14.58 3.76
N VAL A 262 14.82 14.39 3.07
CA VAL A 262 14.84 14.03 1.65
C VAL A 262 14.90 12.52 1.51
N ILE A 263 14.01 11.97 0.70
CA ILE A 263 14.00 10.56 0.31
C ILE A 263 14.36 10.50 -1.18
N SER A 264 15.30 9.65 -1.57
CA SER A 264 15.78 9.56 -2.96
C SER A 264 15.80 8.13 -3.48
N CYS A 265 15.65 7.96 -4.79
CA CYS A 265 15.70 6.66 -5.45
C CYS A 265 17.10 6.02 -5.41
N ALA A 266 18.15 6.82 -5.22
CA ALA A 266 19.53 6.35 -5.06
C ALA A 266 19.72 5.52 -3.77
N ASN A 267 18.80 5.61 -2.82
CA ASN A 267 18.83 4.85 -1.57
C ASN A 267 18.25 3.43 -1.70
N SER A 268 17.94 2.95 -2.91
CA SER A 268 17.18 1.70 -3.09
C SER A 268 18.03 0.42 -3.11
N TYR A 269 17.66 -0.52 -2.24
CA TYR A 269 17.96 -1.96 -2.38
C TYR A 269 16.64 -2.70 -2.60
N MET A 270 16.05 -2.55 -3.79
CA MET A 270 15.13 -3.56 -4.31
C MET A 270 15.74 -4.12 -5.59
N PRO A 271 16.19 -5.39 -5.62
CA PRO A 271 16.50 -6.01 -6.88
C PRO A 271 15.21 -6.04 -7.70
N SER A 272 15.25 -5.45 -8.89
CA SER A 272 14.14 -5.47 -9.84
C SER A 272 13.71 -6.93 -10.06
N VAL A 273 12.51 -7.29 -9.63
CA VAL A 273 11.92 -8.57 -10.01
C VAL A 273 11.56 -8.43 -11.48
N SER A 274 12.35 -9.07 -12.35
CA SER A 274 12.01 -9.15 -13.77
C SER A 274 10.67 -9.86 -13.91
N GLU A 275 9.71 -9.20 -14.58
CA GLU A 275 8.47 -9.83 -15.03
C GLU A 275 8.80 -11.13 -15.79
N SER A 276 8.71 -12.27 -15.10
CA SER A 276 8.74 -13.57 -15.76
C SER A 276 7.30 -13.96 -16.06
N GLU A 277 7.10 -14.33 -17.31
CA GLU A 277 5.83 -14.53 -17.99
C GLU A 277 4.87 -15.42 -17.19
N ALA A 278 3.72 -14.86 -16.80
CA ALA A 278 2.61 -15.62 -16.27
C ALA A 278 2.02 -16.52 -17.39
N SER A 279 2.52 -17.75 -17.48
CA SER A 279 1.88 -18.84 -18.21
C SER A 279 0.57 -19.20 -17.50
N SER A 280 -0.55 -18.85 -18.12
CA SER A 280 -1.89 -19.26 -17.70
C SER A 280 -1.99 -20.79 -17.56
N LYS A 281 -2.26 -21.26 -16.34
CA LYS A 281 -3.06 -22.47 -16.11
C LYS A 281 -4.00 -22.24 -14.94
N ASP A 282 -5.25 -22.59 -15.21
CA ASP A 282 -6.43 -22.29 -14.42
C ASP A 282 -6.44 -22.91 -13.02
N GLY A 283 -7.11 -22.20 -12.11
CA GLY A 283 -7.99 -22.79 -11.11
C GLY A 283 -7.46 -22.77 -9.69
N GLU A 284 -7.70 -21.68 -8.94
CA GLU A 284 -7.86 -21.81 -7.49
C GLU A 284 -8.74 -20.70 -6.89
N THR A 285 -9.56 -21.13 -5.93
CA THR A 285 -10.60 -20.37 -5.25
C THR A 285 -10.03 -19.23 -4.42
N SER A 286 -10.46 -18.01 -4.73
CA SER A 286 -10.25 -16.81 -3.92
C SER A 286 -10.88 -16.96 -2.55
N LEU A 287 -10.06 -17.21 -1.54
CA LEU A 287 -10.41 -17.01 -0.13
C LEU A 287 -9.82 -15.67 0.29
N VAL A 288 -10.56 -14.59 0.05
CA VAL A 288 -10.33 -13.32 0.75
C VAL A 288 -11.07 -13.43 2.09
N PRO A 289 -10.39 -13.52 3.25
CA PRO A 289 -11.07 -13.49 4.53
C PRO A 289 -11.66 -12.11 4.75
N LYS A 290 -12.94 -12.06 5.13
CA LYS A 290 -13.60 -10.82 5.56
C LYS A 290 -13.01 -10.41 6.91
N ARG A 291 -12.33 -9.26 6.95
CA ARG A 291 -11.91 -8.59 8.18
C ARG A 291 -13.14 -8.31 9.05
N VAL A 292 -13.30 -9.01 10.17
CA VAL A 292 -14.24 -8.60 11.22
C VAL A 292 -13.50 -7.62 12.12
N VAL A 293 -13.67 -6.32 11.85
CA VAL A 293 -13.16 -5.27 12.73
C VAL A 293 -14.03 -5.23 13.99
N SER A 294 -13.42 -5.54 15.14
CA SER A 294 -14.05 -5.41 16.45
C SER A 294 -14.41 -3.94 16.71
N SER A 295 -15.68 -3.59 16.58
CA SER A 295 -16.19 -2.27 16.97
C SER A 295 -16.24 -2.16 18.49
N ARG A 296 -15.22 -1.55 19.12
CA ARG A 296 -15.38 -1.11 20.50
C ARG A 296 -16.11 0.24 20.52
N ARG A 297 -17.38 0.18 20.90
CA ARG A 297 -18.23 1.31 21.27
C ARG A 297 -17.57 2.02 22.47
N ALA A 298 -17.17 3.27 22.30
CA ALA A 298 -16.71 4.11 23.42
C ALA A 298 -17.84 4.23 24.44
N LYS A 299 -17.57 3.79 25.68
CA LYS A 299 -18.48 3.96 26.81
C LYS A 299 -18.34 5.42 27.27
N VAL A 300 -19.34 6.24 26.93
CA VAL A 300 -19.47 7.59 27.49
C VAL A 300 -19.76 7.45 28.98
N THR A 301 -18.76 7.75 29.83
CA THR A 301 -18.99 7.96 31.26
C THR A 301 -19.48 9.39 31.46
N SER A 302 -20.78 9.54 31.72
CA SER A 302 -21.36 10.79 32.20
C SER A 302 -20.95 10.98 33.67
N SER A 303 -20.09 11.96 33.95
CA SER A 303 -19.91 12.49 35.29
C SER A 303 -21.08 13.44 35.59
N GLN A 304 -22.03 12.99 36.41
CA GLN A 304 -22.97 13.88 37.09
C GLN A 304 -22.23 14.58 38.23
N SER A 305 -22.11 15.89 38.14
CA SER A 305 -21.79 16.77 39.26
C SER A 305 -23.04 16.92 40.14
N THR A 306 -22.95 16.48 41.39
CA THR A 306 -23.86 16.89 42.45
C THR A 306 -23.30 18.15 43.10
N GLU A 307 -23.92 19.28 42.84
CA GLU A 307 -23.87 20.45 43.72
C GLU A 307 -24.95 20.27 44.79
N ASP A 308 -24.58 20.42 46.06
CA ASP A 308 -25.44 20.83 47.17
C ASP A 308 -24.55 21.12 48.41
N GLU A 309 -24.16 22.39 48.58
CA GLU A 309 -24.20 23.16 49.84
C GLU A 309 -23.83 24.64 49.59
#